data_AF-A0A7K4M4S3-F1
#
_entry.id   AF-A0A7K4M4S3-F1
#
_cell.length_a   1.000
_cell.length_b   1.000
_cell.length_c   1.000
_cell.angle_alpha   90.00
_cell.angle_beta   90.00
_cell.angle_gamma   90.00
#
_symmetry.space_group_name_H-M   'P 1'
#
loop_
_entity.id
_entity.type
_entity.pdbx_description
1 polymer ?
#
loop_
_entity_poly.entity_id
_entity_poly.type
_entity_poly.pdbx_seq_one_letter_code
_entity_poly.pdbx_strand_id
1 'polypeptide(L)'
;AAFLTQTVCLDDTTVKFEIWDTAGQERYHSLAPMYYRGAQAAIVVYDITNTDTFVRAKNWVKELQRQASPNIVIALAGNKADLANKRAVDFQ
;
A
#
# COMPACT_ATOMS: atom_id res chain seq x y z
N ALA A 1 3.14 10.86 -8.63
CA ALA A 1 3.28 10.49 -7.21
C ALA A 1 3.31 11.77 -6.38
N ALA A 2 2.71 11.76 -5.20
CA ALA A 2 2.88 12.81 -4.21
C ALA A 2 3.88 12.34 -3.15
N PHE A 3 4.58 13.30 -2.53
CA PHE A 3 5.55 13.02 -1.48
C PHE A 3 5.24 13.87 -0.25
N LEU A 4 5.27 13.24 0.92
CA LEU A 4 5.06 13.89 2.21
C LEU A 4 6.12 13.40 3.20
N THR A 5 6.66 14.30 4.00
CA THR A 5 7.46 13.93 5.17
C THR A 5 6.66 14.22 6.42
N GLN A 6 6.57 13.25 7.33
CA GLN A 6 5.93 13.43 8.62
C GLN A 6 6.79 12.83 9.72
N THR A 7 7.09 13.60 10.76
CA THR A 7 7.85 13.12 11.92
C THR A 7 6.91 12.83 13.07
N VAL A 8 7.05 11.67 13.68
CA VAL A 8 6.29 11.24 14.86
C VAL A 8 7.27 10.96 15.99
N CYS A 9 7.03 11.58 17.15
CA CYS A 9 7.74 11.26 18.37
C CYS A 9 6.99 10.12 19.08
N LEU A 10 7.61 8.94 19.12
CA LEU A 10 7.25 7.86 20.03
C LEU A 10 8.11 8.03 21.28
N ASP A 11 7.63 7.58 22.44
CA ASP A 11 8.22 7.79 23.78
C ASP A 11 9.73 8.06 23.77
N ASP A 12 10.53 7.07 23.40
CA ASP A 12 12.00 7.15 23.36
C ASP A 12 12.59 7.21 21.93
N THR A 13 11.75 7.35 20.89
CA THR A 13 12.20 7.26 19.49
C THR A 13 11.44 8.23 18.58
N THR A 14 12.19 9.08 17.89
CA THR A 14 11.63 9.91 16.82
C THR A 14 11.73 9.18 15.49
N VAL A 15 10.58 8.97 14.83
CA VAL A 15 10.51 8.33 13.52
C VAL A 15 10.10 9.36 12.47
N LYS A 16 10.94 9.52 11.45
CA LYS A 16 10.62 10.34 10.27
C LYS A 16 10.08 9.44 9.16
N PHE A 17 8.81 9.60 8.81
CA PHE A 17 8.17 8.94 7.68
C PHE A 17 8.37 9.75 6.41
N GLU A 18 8.81 9.08 5.36
CA GLU A 18 8.91 9.60 3.99
C GLU A 18 7.88 8.85 3.13
N ILE A 19 6.71 9.45 2.96
CA ILE A 19 5.52 8.79 2.42
C ILE A 19 5.39 9.14 0.94
N TRP A 20 5.41 8.11 0.12
CA TRP A 20 5.17 8.20 -1.32
C TRP A 20 3.76 7.70 -1.64
N ASP A 21 2.90 8.61 -2.11
CA ASP A 21 1.62 8.25 -2.70
C ASP A 21 1.78 8.04 -4.21
N THR A 22 1.44 6.85 -4.69
CA THR A 22 1.74 6.40 -6.06
C THR A 22 0.46 6.20 -6.86
N ALA A 23 0.55 6.33 -8.18
CA ALA A 23 -0.59 6.02 -9.04
C ALA A 23 -0.78 4.49 -9.12
N GLY A 24 -1.88 3.98 -8.56
CA GLY A 24 -2.20 2.54 -8.55
C GLY A 24 -2.74 1.95 -9.86
N GLN A 25 -2.69 2.71 -10.97
CA GLN A 25 -3.14 2.24 -12.28
C GLN A 25 -2.04 1.47 -13.01
N GLU A 26 -2.42 0.43 -13.73
CA GLU A 26 -1.50 -0.44 -14.48
C GLU A 26 -0.65 0.30 -15.51
N ARG A 27 -1.14 1.42 -16.07
CA ARG A 27 -0.39 2.25 -17.02
C ARG A 27 0.92 2.81 -16.42
N TYR A 28 0.98 2.96 -15.10
CA TYR A 28 2.15 3.47 -14.38
C TYR A 28 2.96 2.37 -13.69
N HIS A 29 2.63 1.10 -13.95
CA HIS A 29 3.26 -0.05 -13.28
C HIS A 29 4.77 -0.11 -13.50
N SER A 30 5.27 0.32 -14.67
CA SER A 30 6.71 0.39 -14.97
C SER A 30 7.50 1.36 -14.07
N LEU A 31 6.81 2.32 -13.43
CA LEU A 31 7.42 3.24 -12.48
C LEU A 31 7.46 2.65 -11.07
N ALA A 32 6.67 1.63 -10.76
CA ALA A 32 6.55 1.11 -9.40
C ALA A 32 7.87 0.69 -8.73
N PRO A 33 8.83 0.03 -9.43
CA PRO A 33 10.13 -0.30 -8.85
C PRO A 33 10.89 0.88 -8.27
N MET A 34 10.69 2.09 -8.79
CA MET A 34 11.36 3.28 -8.28
C MET A 34 10.83 3.72 -6.90
N TYR A 35 9.56 3.39 -6.58
CA TYR A 35 8.89 3.87 -5.37
C TYR A 35 9.08 2.97 -4.16
N TYR A 36 9.20 1.64 -4.35
CA TYR A 36 9.47 0.71 -3.25
C TYR A 36 10.96 0.39 -3.07
N ARG A 37 11.84 0.91 -3.92
CA ARG A 37 13.30 0.76 -3.74
C ARG A 37 13.75 1.49 -2.47
N GLY A 38 14.20 0.72 -1.49
CA GLY A 38 14.63 1.25 -0.19
C GLY A 38 13.50 1.55 0.77
N ALA A 39 12.24 1.25 0.42
CA ALA A 39 11.11 1.38 1.32
C ALA A 39 11.15 0.31 2.43
N GLN A 40 10.87 0.71 3.66
CA GLN A 40 10.80 -0.16 4.84
C GLN A 40 9.39 -0.72 5.04
N ALA A 41 8.37 -0.02 4.52
CA ALA A 41 6.99 -0.45 4.59
C ALA A 41 6.22 -0.08 3.31
N ALA A 42 5.16 -0.85 3.02
CA ALA A 42 4.22 -0.56 1.95
C ALA A 42 2.79 -0.83 2.43
N ILE A 43 1.87 0.07 2.07
CA ILE A 43 0.43 -0.12 2.27
C ILE A 43 -0.21 -0.33 0.90
N VAL A 44 -0.71 -1.53 0.66
CA VAL A 44 -1.47 -1.86 -0.56
C VAL A 44 -2.94 -1.69 -0.24
N VAL A 45 -3.63 -0.82 -0.98
CA VAL A 45 -5.01 -0.43 -0.69
C VAL A 45 -5.95 -1.00 -1.75
N TYR A 46 -7.09 -1.54 -1.33
CA TYR A 46 -8.20 -1.94 -2.21
C TYR A 46 -9.53 -1.34 -1.73
N ASP A 47 -10.55 -1.33 -2.58
CA ASP A 47 -11.89 -0.88 -2.25
C ASP A 47 -12.76 -2.09 -1.87
N ILE A 48 -13.34 -2.08 -0.66
CA ILE A 48 -14.13 -3.23 -0.17
C ILE A 48 -15.41 -3.48 -0.98
N THR A 49 -15.85 -2.51 -1.76
CA THR A 49 -17.03 -2.60 -2.63
C THR A 49 -16.70 -3.08 -4.04
N ASN A 50 -15.42 -3.29 -4.37
CA ASN A 50 -14.96 -3.68 -5.69
C ASN A 50 -13.92 -4.81 -5.65
N THR A 51 -14.37 -6.03 -5.96
CA THR A 51 -13.55 -7.24 -5.97
C THR A 51 -12.36 -7.18 -6.93
N ASP A 52 -12.46 -6.48 -8.06
CA ASP A 52 -11.35 -6.36 -9.02
C ASP A 52 -10.16 -5.61 -8.40
N THR A 53 -10.44 -4.61 -7.56
CA THR A 53 -9.37 -3.87 -6.86
C THR A 53 -8.64 -4.76 -5.85
N PHE A 54 -9.34 -5.69 -5.21
CA PHE A 54 -8.73 -6.67 -4.30
C PHE A 54 -7.85 -7.68 -5.05
N VAL A 55 -8.30 -8.16 -6.20
CA VAL A 55 -7.48 -9.03 -7.06
C VAL A 55 -6.20 -8.32 -7.50
N ARG A 56 -6.30 -7.06 -7.93
CA ARG A 56 -5.13 -6.24 -8.28
C ARG A 56 -4.21 -6.00 -7.09
N ALA A 57 -4.76 -5.73 -5.90
CA ALA A 57 -3.98 -5.56 -4.69
C ALA A 57 -3.17 -6.83 -4.33
N LYS A 58 -3.74 -8.03 -4.51
CA LYS A 58 -2.99 -9.29 -4.34
C LYS A 58 -1.79 -9.39 -5.30
N ASN A 59 -1.92 -8.91 -6.52
CA ASN A 59 -0.81 -8.89 -7.48
C ASN A 59 0.30 -7.92 -7.03
N TRP A 60 -0.08 -6.74 -6.51
CA TRP A 60 0.87 -5.80 -5.93
C TRP A 60 1.61 -6.36 -4.71
N VAL A 61 0.91 -7.08 -3.82
CA VAL A 61 1.55 -7.75 -2.68
C VAL A 61 2.60 -8.76 -3.17
N LYS A 62 2.27 -9.59 -4.17
CA LYS A 62 3.21 -10.56 -4.75
C LYS A 62 4.43 -9.88 -5.39
N GLU A 63 4.21 -8.78 -6.10
CA GLU A 63 5.29 -7.99 -6.71
C GLU A 63 6.24 -7.43 -5.65
N LEU A 64 5.70 -6.82 -4.59
CA LEU A 64 6.48 -6.29 -3.46
C LEU A 64 7.28 -7.40 -2.76
N GLN A 65 6.66 -8.56 -2.50
CA GLN A 65 7.34 -9.72 -1.92
C GLN A 65 8.50 -10.22 -2.78
N ARG A 66 8.41 -10.06 -4.11
CA ARG A 66 9.44 -10.53 -5.05
C ARG A 66 10.57 -9.51 -5.26
N GLN A 67 10.24 -8.22 -5.31
CA GLN A 67 11.15 -7.19 -5.81
C GLN A 67 11.60 -6.16 -4.77
N ALA A 68 10.84 -5.97 -3.69
CA ALA A 68 11.23 -5.04 -2.63
C ALA A 68 12.26 -5.67 -1.68
N SER A 69 12.62 -4.93 -0.64
CA SER A 69 13.50 -5.45 0.42
C SER A 69 12.88 -6.71 1.07
N PRO A 70 13.65 -7.78 1.34
CA PRO A 70 13.13 -8.98 2.01
C PRO A 70 12.48 -8.72 3.37
N ASN A 71 12.86 -7.62 4.03
CA ASN A 71 12.36 -7.23 5.36
C ASN A 71 11.27 -6.16 5.29
N ILE A 72 10.72 -5.87 4.10
CA ILE A 72 9.67 -4.87 3.96
C ILE A 72 8.41 -5.31 4.72
N VAL A 73 7.84 -4.41 5.51
CA VAL A 73 6.53 -4.63 6.14
C VAL A 73 5.44 -4.32 5.11
N ILE A 74 4.58 -5.29 4.82
CA ILE A 74 3.47 -5.11 3.85
C ILE A 74 2.15 -5.16 4.60
N ALA A 75 1.38 -4.07 4.53
CA ALA A 75 0.01 -4.01 5.03
C ALA A 75 -0.98 -3.99 3.85
N LEU A 76 -2.00 -4.84 3.91
CA LEU A 76 -3.13 -4.82 2.98
C LEU A 76 -4.32 -4.11 3.65
N ALA A 77 -4.77 -3.00 3.07
CA ALA A 77 -5.82 -2.16 3.63
C ALA A 77 -7.09 -2.16 2.76
N GLY A 78 -8.22 -2.54 3.36
CA GLY A 78 -9.54 -2.40 2.75
C GLY A 78 -10.11 -1.01 3.01
N ASN A 79 -10.10 -0.15 1.99
CA ASN A 79 -10.64 1.21 2.03
C ASN A 79 -12.16 1.24 1.80
N LYS A 80 -12.77 2.38 2.10
CA LYS A 80 -14.22 2.64 2.01
C LYS A 80 -15.04 1.82 3.01
N ALA A 81 -14.52 1.65 4.22
CA ALA A 81 -15.18 0.93 5.30
C ALA A 81 -16.54 1.54 5.68
N ASP A 82 -16.75 2.83 5.42
CA ASP A 82 -18.03 3.53 5.53
C ASP A 82 -19.13 2.92 4.62
N LEU A 83 -18.75 2.23 3.54
CA LEU A 83 -19.66 1.53 2.62
C LEU A 83 -19.81 0.03 2.94
N ALA A 84 -19.61 -0.40 4.18
CA ALA A 84 -19.66 -1.80 4.58
C ALA A 84 -20.93 -2.56 4.13
N ASN A 85 -22.08 -1.87 4.06
CA ASN A 85 -23.35 -2.45 3.58
C ASN A 85 -23.34 -2.83 2.08
N LYS A 86 -22.35 -2.35 1.31
CA LYS A 86 -22.13 -2.67 -0.11
C LYS A 86 -20.86 -3.48 -0.31
N ARG A 87 -20.33 -4.09 0.75
CA ARG A 87 -19.13 -4.91 0.69
C ARG A 87 -19.31 -6.04 -0.32
N ALA A 88 -18.36 -6.15 -1.25
CA ALA A 88 -18.27 -7.22 -2.23
C ALA A 88 -17.07 -8.15 -1.95
N VAL A 89 -16.19 -7.76 -1.02
CA VAL A 89 -15.03 -8.53 -0.58
C VAL A 89 -15.22 -8.95 0.87
N ASP A 90 -15.48 -10.25 1.06
CA ASP A 90 -15.69 -10.84 2.38
C ASP A 90 -14.39 -10.89 3.21
N PHE A 91 -14.57 -10.91 4.52
CA PHE A 91 -13.48 -11.21 5.46
C PHE A 91 -13.14 -12.69 5.30
N GLN A 92 -11.94 -13.01 4.79
CA GLN A 92 -11.41 -14.37 4.79
C GLN A 92 -10.94 -14.76 6.19
#